data_AF-A0A556ABU1-F1
#
_entry.id   AF-A0A556ABU1-F1
#
_cell.length_a   1.000
_cell.length_b   1.000
_cell.length_c   1.000
_cell.angle_alpha   90.00
_cell.angle_beta   90.00
_cell.angle_gamma   90.00
#
_symmetry.space_group_name_H-M   'P 1'
#
loop_
_entity.id
_entity.type
_entity.pdbx_description
1 polymer ?
#
loop_
_entity_poly.entity_id
_entity_poly.type
_entity_poly.pdbx_seq_one_letter_code
_entity_poly.pdbx_strand_id
1 'polypeptide(L)'
;MTHSPELVIYGGAAAALMALALHALVASASLLRRILALNVLSSAVFLLLVAIARRAPDGPPDPLPHAMVLTGIVVAVSASAFALVLLKRLHDAGPAPAEQKEDAVD
;
A
#
# COMPACT_ATOMS: atom_id res chain seq x y z
N MET A 1 -13.59 30.29 13.36
CA MET A 1 -13.22 29.21 12.42
C MET A 1 -11.98 28.53 12.97
N THR A 2 -12.14 27.74 14.03
CA THR A 2 -11.06 26.96 14.64
C THR A 2 -10.95 25.65 13.85
N HIS A 3 -9.93 25.54 13.02
CA HIS A 3 -9.56 24.27 12.40
C HIS A 3 -9.22 23.29 13.52
N SER A 4 -9.85 22.11 13.53
CA SER A 4 -9.50 21.02 14.45
C SER A 4 -8.03 20.63 14.20
N PRO A 5 -7.08 20.93 15.13
CA PRO A 5 -5.65 20.77 14.87
C PRO A 5 -5.27 19.32 14.55
N GLU A 6 -6.03 18.38 15.10
CA GLU A 6 -5.94 16.94 14.85
C GLU A 6 -6.03 16.60 13.35
N LEU A 7 -6.97 17.21 12.62
CA LEU A 7 -7.16 16.91 11.19
C LEU A 7 -5.96 17.36 10.36
N VAL A 8 -5.38 18.51 10.70
CA VAL A 8 -4.22 19.07 9.99
C VAL A 8 -2.98 18.23 10.26
N ILE A 9 -2.77 17.80 11.51
CA ILE A 9 -1.62 16.97 11.88
C ILE A 9 -1.74 15.57 11.28
N TYR A 10 -2.85 14.87 11.51
CA TYR A 10 -3.04 13.50 11.02
C TYR A 10 -3.22 13.45 9.50
N GLY A 11 -3.98 14.39 8.93
CA GLY A 11 -4.15 14.50 7.48
C GLY A 11 -2.84 14.89 6.78
N GLY A 12 -2.07 15.82 7.37
CA GLY A 12 -0.75 16.18 6.87
C GLY A 12 0.26 15.03 6.94
N ALA A 13 0.30 14.31 8.06
CA ALA A 13 1.12 13.10 8.20
C ALA A 13 0.72 12.02 7.20
N ALA A 14 -0.59 11.78 7.02
CA ALA A 14 -1.09 10.84 6.04
C ALA A 14 -0.69 11.24 4.61
N ALA A 15 -0.82 12.52 4.25
CA ALA A 15 -0.41 13.03 2.94
C ALA A 15 1.11 12.89 2.71
N ALA A 16 1.93 13.18 3.72
CA ALA A 16 3.38 13.01 3.65
C ALA A 16 3.79 11.54 3.49
N LEU A 17 3.19 10.64 4.28
CA LEU A 17 3.41 9.19 4.16
C LEU A 17 2.95 8.66 2.80
N MET A 18 1.80 9.13 2.32
CA MET A 18 1.26 8.78 1.00
C MET A 18 2.25 9.17 -0.11
N ALA A 19 2.74 10.42 -0.10
CA ALA A 19 3.69 10.91 -1.09
C ALA A 19 5.01 10.12 -1.05
N LEU A 20 5.54 9.83 0.14
CA LEU A 20 6.76 9.03 0.31
C LEU A 20 6.57 7.59 -0.19
N ALA A 21 5.43 6.97 0.12
CA ALA A 21 5.11 5.62 -0.31
C ALA A 21 4.94 5.53 -1.83
N LEU A 22 4.26 6.50 -2.45
CA LEU A 22 4.16 6.62 -3.91
C LEU A 22 5.55 6.80 -4.55
N HIS A 23 6.39 7.66 -3.98
CA HIS A 23 7.76 7.85 -4.48
C HIS A 23 8.56 6.53 -4.39
N ALA A 24 8.50 5.83 -3.26
CA ALA A 24 9.15 4.54 -3.08
C ALA A 24 8.59 3.47 -4.04
N LEU A 25 7.29 3.48 -4.33
CA LEU A 25 6.64 2.54 -5.25
C LEU A 25 7.13 2.72 -6.70
N VAL A 26 7.31 3.96 -7.12
CA VAL A 26 7.80 4.30 -8.47
C VAL A 26 9.32 4.09 -8.59
N ALA A 27 10.09 4.48 -7.57
CA ALA A 27 11.56 4.40 -7.60
C ALA A 27 12.13 3.00 -7.31
N SER A 28 11.33 2.05 -6.84
CA SER A 28 11.81 0.73 -6.44
C SER A 28 12.04 -0.22 -7.63
N ALA A 29 13.29 -0.71 -7.75
CA ALA A 29 13.68 -1.69 -8.75
C ALA A 29 13.29 -3.13 -8.38
N SER A 30 13.16 -3.44 -7.08
CA SER A 30 12.82 -4.78 -6.60
C SER A 30 11.33 -4.92 -6.28
N LEU A 31 10.75 -6.06 -6.69
CA LEU A 31 9.34 -6.39 -6.42
C LEU A 31 9.03 -6.41 -4.91
N LEU A 32 9.98 -6.85 -4.08
CA LEU A 32 9.81 -6.84 -2.62
C LEU A 32 9.67 -5.42 -2.06
N ARG A 33 10.48 -4.46 -2.54
CA ARG A 33 10.36 -3.05 -2.14
C ARG A 33 9.04 -2.44 -2.62
N ARG A 34 8.55 -2.84 -3.80
CA ARG A 34 7.22 -2.45 -4.28
C ARG A 34 6.10 -2.95 -3.37
N ILE A 35 6.15 -4.22 -2.93
CA ILE A 35 5.17 -4.78 -1.98
C ILE A 35 5.18 -4.00 -0.66
N LEU A 36 6.37 -3.71 -0.11
CA LEU A 36 6.49 -2.89 1.10
C LEU A 36 5.95 -1.47 0.90
N ALA A 37 6.27 -0.84 -0.24
CA ALA A 37 5.76 0.49 -0.57
C ALA A 37 4.22 0.52 -0.68
N LEU A 38 3.60 -0.52 -1.27
CA LEU A 38 2.14 -0.68 -1.31
C LEU A 38 1.53 -0.83 0.08
N ASN A 39 2.20 -1.54 0.99
CA ASN A 39 1.73 -1.71 2.37
C ASN A 39 1.75 -0.38 3.14
N VAL A 40 2.84 0.40 3.00
CA VAL A 40 2.93 1.75 3.58
C VAL A 40 1.89 2.69 2.97
N LEU A 41 1.68 2.61 1.64
CA LEU A 41 0.67 3.40 0.95
C LEU A 41 -0.74 3.11 1.49
N SER A 42 -1.07 1.82 1.67
CA SER A 42 -2.35 1.41 2.26
C SER A 42 -2.54 1.96 3.67
N SER A 43 -1.49 1.92 4.50
CA SER A 43 -1.50 2.48 5.85
C SER A 43 -1.72 4.00 5.86
N ALA A 44 -1.12 4.72 4.91
CA ALA A 44 -1.33 6.16 4.74
C ALA A 44 -2.78 6.49 4.33
N VAL A 45 -3.37 5.70 3.43
CA VAL A 45 -4.79 5.82 3.06
C VAL A 45 -5.70 5.58 4.27
N PHE A 46 -5.42 4.55 5.07
CA PHE A 46 -6.22 4.26 6.26
C PHE A 46 -6.13 5.38 7.30
N LEU A 47 -4.94 5.93 7.52
CA LEU A 47 -4.75 7.08 8.41
C LEU A 47 -5.55 8.30 7.93
N LEU A 48 -5.56 8.55 6.62
CA LEU A 48 -6.33 9.64 6.02
C LEU A 48 -7.85 9.45 6.23
N LEU A 49 -8.36 8.23 6.04
CA LEU A 49 -9.78 7.92 6.27
C LEU A 49 -10.19 8.12 7.73
N VAL A 50 -9.36 7.68 8.69
CA VAL A 50 -9.61 7.89 10.14
C VAL A 50 -9.57 9.37 10.50
N ALA A 51 -8.62 10.13 9.93
CA ALA A 51 -8.57 11.58 10.14
C ALA A 51 -9.86 12.27 9.66
N ILE A 52 -10.37 11.90 8.47
CA ILE A 52 -11.62 12.42 7.92
C ILE A 52 -12.83 12.02 8.79
N ALA A 53 -12.81 10.82 9.38
CA ALA A 53 -13.89 10.35 10.27
C ALA A 53 -14.10 11.25 11.50
N ARG A 54 -13.08 12.03 11.88
CA ARG A 54 -13.11 13.00 13.00
C ARG A 54 -13.52 14.41 12.57
N ARG A 55 -14.26 14.60 11.45
CA ARG A 55 -14.65 15.94 10.97
C ARG A 55 -15.56 16.73 11.91
N ALA A 56 -16.25 16.07 12.85
CA ALA A 56 -17.14 16.73 13.82
C ALA A 56 -16.37 16.97 15.13
N PRO A 57 -16.09 18.22 15.53
CA PRO A 57 -15.29 18.53 16.73
C PRO A 57 -15.92 18.01 18.03
N ASP A 58 -17.25 18.09 18.14
CA ASP A 58 -18.01 17.75 19.35
C ASP A 58 -18.94 16.54 19.15
N GLY A 59 -18.81 15.84 18.03
CA GLY A 59 -19.67 14.71 17.65
C GLY A 59 -18.95 13.36 17.75
N PRO A 60 -19.71 12.25 17.82
CA PRO A 60 -19.11 10.93 17.67
C PRO A 60 -18.44 10.80 16.30
N PRO A 61 -17.34 10.02 16.19
CA PRO A 61 -16.69 9.77 14.90
C PRO A 61 -17.66 9.14 13.90
N ASP A 62 -17.50 9.46 12.62
CA ASP A 62 -18.27 8.82 11.56
C ASP A 62 -17.96 7.30 11.52
N PRO A 63 -18.96 6.42 11.67
CA PRO A 63 -18.75 4.98 11.63
C PRO A 63 -18.37 4.47 10.23
N LEU A 64 -18.70 5.21 9.16
CA LEU A 64 -18.54 4.75 7.79
C LEU A 64 -17.05 4.63 7.39
N PRO A 65 -16.18 5.66 7.55
CA PRO A 65 -14.76 5.50 7.25
C PRO A 65 -14.07 4.49 8.17
N HIS A 66 -14.54 4.32 9.41
CA HIS A 66 -14.01 3.30 10.33
C HIS A 66 -14.26 1.88 9.81
N ALA A 67 -15.47 1.60 9.36
CA ALA A 67 -15.80 0.30 8.76
C ALA A 67 -14.98 0.05 7.48
N MET A 68 -14.83 1.08 6.63
CA MET A 68 -14.01 1.02 5.42
C MET A 68 -12.53 0.71 5.71
N VAL A 69 -11.99 1.24 6.80
CA VAL A 69 -10.61 0.97 7.22
C VAL A 69 -10.46 -0.47 7.70
N LEU A 70 -11.39 -0.97 8.52
CA LEU A 70 -11.32 -2.35 9.02
C LEU A 70 -11.35 -3.37 7.88
N THR A 71 -12.24 -3.19 6.90
CA THR A 71 -12.30 -4.06 5.72
C THR A 71 -11.05 -3.89 4.84
N GLY A 72 -10.62 -2.65 4.64
CA GLY A 72 -9.41 -2.31 3.90
C GLY A 72 -8.16 -2.98 4.45
N ILE A 73 -7.96 -2.98 5.78
CA ILE A 73 -6.81 -3.60 6.43
C ILE A 73 -6.73 -5.10 6.10
N VAL A 74 -7.85 -5.83 6.20
CA VAL A 74 -7.89 -7.26 5.90
C VAL A 74 -7.54 -7.52 4.43
N VAL A 75 -8.08 -6.71 3.51
CA VAL A 75 -7.79 -6.81 2.08
C VAL A 75 -6.31 -6.50 1.79
N ALA A 76 -5.73 -5.46 2.40
CA ALA A 76 -4.34 -5.08 2.20
C ALA A 76 -3.34 -6.13 2.72
N VAL A 77 -3.62 -6.73 3.88
CA VAL A 77 -2.81 -7.84 4.43
C VAL A 77 -2.91 -9.06 3.53
N SER A 78 -4.12 -9.41 3.06
CA SER A 78 -4.34 -10.53 2.14
C SER A 78 -3.63 -10.34 0.80
N ALA A 79 -3.71 -9.13 0.23
CA ALA A 79 -3.02 -8.79 -1.01
C ALA A 79 -1.49 -8.83 -0.84
N SER A 80 -0.96 -8.37 0.30
CA SER A 80 0.47 -8.43 0.60
C SER A 80 0.94 -9.89 0.73
N ALA A 81 0.19 -10.74 1.45
CA ALA A 81 0.47 -12.16 1.57
C ALA A 81 0.44 -12.87 0.20
N PHE A 82 -0.59 -12.59 -0.60
CA PHE A 82 -0.71 -13.11 -1.97
C PHE A 82 0.49 -12.68 -2.84
N ALA A 83 0.85 -11.40 -2.83
CA ALA A 83 1.96 -10.88 -3.62
C ALA A 83 3.30 -11.50 -3.22
N LEU A 84 3.54 -11.73 -1.92
CA LEU A 84 4.75 -12.39 -1.42
C LEU A 84 4.81 -13.87 -1.84
N VAL A 85 3.69 -14.60 -1.75
CA VAL A 85 3.62 -15.99 -2.22
C VAL A 85 3.85 -16.06 -3.72
N LEU A 86 3.23 -15.18 -4.50
CA LEU A 86 3.43 -15.12 -5.93
C LEU A 86 4.88 -14.79 -6.30
N LEU A 87 5.49 -13.82 -5.61
CA LEU A 87 6.89 -13.46 -5.79
C LEU A 87 7.81 -14.66 -5.51
N LYS A 88 7.55 -15.41 -4.43
CA LYS A 88 8.28 -16.64 -4.12
C LYS A 88 8.13 -17.67 -5.22
N ARG A 89 6.89 -17.92 -5.70
CA ARG A 89 6.63 -18.88 -6.77
C ARG A 89 7.34 -18.52 -8.08
N LEU A 90 7.37 -17.24 -8.43
CA LEU A 90 8.10 -16.77 -9.61
C LEU A 90 9.61 -16.97 -9.48
N HIS A 91 10.14 -16.80 -8.27
CA HIS A 91 11.56 -17.06 -8.00
C HIS A 91 11.89 -18.56 -8.05
N ASP A 92 11.00 -19.40 -7.51
CA ASP A 92 11.16 -20.86 -7.50
C ASP A 92 10.98 -21.48 -8.90
N ALA A 93 10.17 -20.89 -9.77
CA ALA A 93 9.90 -21.40 -11.12
C ALA A 93 11.10 -21.30 -12.07
N GLY A 94 12.13 -20.53 -11.72
CA GLY A 94 13.29 -20.28 -12.58
C GLY A 94 12.94 -19.53 -13.86
N PRO A 95 13.94 -19.13 -14.68
CA PRO A 95 13.67 -18.60 -16.01
C PRO A 95 12.93 -19.68 -16.82
N ALA A 96 11.89 -19.30 -17.55
CA ALA A 96 11.32 -20.18 -18.57
C ALA A 96 12.46 -20.68 -19.47
N PRO A 97 12.49 -21.97 -19.87
CA PRO A 97 13.53 -22.46 -20.76
C PRO A 97 13.51 -21.58 -22.01
N ALA A 98 14.51 -20.70 -22.09
CA ALA A 98 14.78 -19.96 -23.31
C ALA A 98 14.92 -21.01 -24.40
N GLU A 99 14.23 -20.80 -25.51
CA GLU A 99 14.53 -21.47 -26.78
C GLU A 99 16.05 -21.60 -26.84
N GLN A 100 16.54 -22.84 -26.72
CA GLN A 100 17.89 -23.19 -27.07
C GLN A 100 17.93 -22.86 -28.56
N LYS A 101 18.40 -21.66 -28.86
CA LYS A 101 18.73 -21.26 -30.21
C LYS A 101 19.64 -22.36 -30.70
N GLU A 102 19.12 -23.07 -31.68
CA GLU A 102 19.74 -24.16 -32.40
C GLU A 102 20.99 -23.59 -33.09
N ASP A 103 22.04 -23.34 -32.30
CA ASP A 103 23.42 -23.27 -32.78
C ASP A 103 23.89 -24.73 -32.96
N ALA A 104 23.12 -25.49 -33.74
CA ALA A 104 23.60 -26.66 -34.43
C ALA A 104 24.36 -26.13 -35.64
N VAL A 105 25.67 -26.03 -35.47
CA VAL A 105 26.69 -26.41 -36.46
C VAL A 105 26.19 -26.47 -37.90
N ASP A 106 26.48 -25.42 -38.67
CA ASP A 106 27.09 -25.50 -40.00
C ASP A 106 27.75 -24.16 -40.39
#